data_AF-A0A5D8YVJ4-F1
#
_entry.id   AF-A0A5D8YVJ4-F1
#
_cell.length_a   1.000
_cell.length_b   1.000
_cell.length_c   1.000
_cell.angle_alpha   90.00
_cell.angle_beta   90.00
_cell.angle_gamma   90.00
#
_symmetry.space_group_name_H-M   'P 1'
#
loop_
_entity.id
_entity.type
_entity.pdbx_description
1 polymer ?
#
loop_
_entity_poly.entity_id
_entity_poly.type
_entity_poly.pdbx_seq_one_letter_code
_entity_poly.pdbx_strand_id
1 'polypeptide(L)'
;MMSPEEIFNGILELQSRYAELGRREPQTVEQLRKLHLAAFGERLEKSCGNCITKAYFKISRLTLQNLIDMSEKQFKLKKDALLSYKGDHYTNANLTDKVAAEVLEKYPKMAKMFESTPAGFEPGKKSTPAKPAGEKSTGGKKSTPAKPAGDEPKSGTEGKGSGEPGTEKK
;
A
#
# COMPACT_ATOMS: atom_id res chain seq x y z
N MET A 1 -12.54 10.17 -0.74
CA MET A 1 -11.09 10.39 -0.54
C MET A 1 -10.78 11.78 -1.07
N MET A 2 -9.78 12.47 -0.54
CA MET A 2 -9.37 13.78 -1.09
C MET A 2 -8.58 13.56 -2.39
N SER A 3 -8.69 14.46 -3.35
CA SER A 3 -7.91 14.41 -4.59
C SER A 3 -6.43 14.82 -4.35
N PRO A 4 -5.50 14.49 -5.26
CA PRO A 4 -4.12 14.98 -5.20
C PRO A 4 -4.03 16.51 -5.08
N GLU A 5 -4.87 17.24 -5.80
CA GLU A 5 -4.94 18.71 -5.80
C GLU A 5 -5.49 19.24 -4.47
N GLU A 6 -6.55 18.64 -3.93
CA GLU A 6 -7.09 19.01 -2.61
C GLU A 6 -6.07 18.82 -1.49
N ILE A 7 -5.32 17.70 -1.52
CA ILE A 7 -4.26 17.43 -0.55
C ILE A 7 -3.11 18.44 -0.74
N PHE A 8 -2.69 18.71 -1.98
CA PHE A 8 -1.61 19.65 -2.26
C PHE A 8 -1.94 21.09 -1.83
N ASN A 9 -3.12 21.59 -2.19
CA ASN A 9 -3.59 22.91 -1.77
C ASN A 9 -3.69 23.00 -0.24
N GLY A 10 -4.21 21.95 0.42
CA GLY A 10 -4.25 21.87 1.88
C GLY A 10 -2.87 21.87 2.54
N ILE A 11 -1.82 21.34 1.88
CA ILE A 11 -0.43 21.42 2.34
C ILE A 11 0.10 22.86 2.23
N LEU A 12 -0.20 23.58 1.15
CA LEU A 12 0.19 24.99 1.00
C LEU A 12 -0.45 25.86 2.09
N GLU A 13 -1.76 25.71 2.33
CA GLU A 13 -2.47 26.39 3.43
C GLU A 13 -1.88 26.05 4.80
N LEU A 14 -1.52 24.77 5.02
CA LEU A 14 -0.91 24.33 6.27
C LEU A 14 0.46 24.99 6.49
N GLN A 15 1.25 25.21 5.43
CA GLN A 15 2.55 25.89 5.54
C GLN A 15 2.37 27.35 5.99
N SER A 16 1.43 28.09 5.39
CA SER A 16 1.11 29.46 5.82
C SER A 16 0.63 29.50 7.28
N ARG A 17 -0.36 28.68 7.65
CA ARG A 17 -0.88 28.60 9.02
C ARG A 17 0.18 28.19 10.04
N TYR A 18 1.10 27.30 9.67
CA TYR A 18 2.19 26.86 10.54
C TYR A 18 3.22 27.99 10.78
N ALA A 19 3.42 28.87 9.81
CA ALA A 19 4.26 30.06 9.96
C ALA A 19 3.57 31.16 10.80
N GLU A 20 2.27 31.38 10.61
CA GLU A 20 1.48 32.42 11.28
C GLU A 20 1.10 32.07 12.74
N LEU A 21 0.51 30.89 12.95
CA LEU A 21 -0.07 30.46 14.23
C LEU A 21 0.83 29.50 15.01
N GLY A 22 1.83 28.91 14.34
CA GLY A 22 2.78 27.99 14.94
C GLY A 22 2.28 26.54 15.10
N ARG A 23 3.25 25.66 15.38
CA ARG A 23 3.10 24.19 15.33
C ARG A 23 2.19 23.54 16.39
N ARG A 24 1.76 24.30 17.40
CA ARG A 24 0.97 23.79 18.54
C ARG A 24 -0.49 24.22 18.49
N GLU A 25 -0.85 25.11 17.57
CA GLU A 25 -2.22 25.60 17.51
C GLU A 25 -3.19 24.48 17.12
N PRO A 26 -4.33 24.30 17.83
CA PRO A 26 -5.22 23.16 17.61
C PRO A 26 -5.68 23.00 16.16
N GLN A 27 -5.99 24.10 15.48
CA GLN A 27 -6.40 24.11 14.08
C GLN A 27 -5.28 23.62 13.15
N THR A 28 -4.06 24.13 13.31
CA THR A 28 -2.88 23.69 12.54
C THR A 28 -2.59 22.21 12.74
N VAL A 29 -2.72 21.72 13.98
CA VAL A 29 -2.51 20.30 14.32
C VAL A 29 -3.64 19.41 13.75
N GLU A 30 -4.88 19.89 13.74
CA GLU A 30 -6.02 19.17 13.14
C GLU A 30 -5.91 19.08 11.61
N GLN A 31 -5.57 20.19 10.94
CA GLN A 31 -5.32 20.20 9.50
C GLN A 31 -4.16 19.25 9.12
N LEU A 32 -3.05 19.28 9.88
CA LEU A 32 -1.96 18.32 9.69
C LEU A 32 -2.43 16.87 9.86
N ARG A 33 -3.23 16.55 10.89
CA ARG A 33 -3.80 15.20 11.09
C ARG A 33 -4.64 14.75 9.89
N LYS A 34 -5.51 15.62 9.39
CA LYS A 34 -6.39 15.35 8.25
C LYS A 34 -5.57 15.05 6.99
N LEU A 35 -4.61 15.90 6.67
CA LEU A 35 -3.77 15.76 5.47
C LEU A 35 -2.81 14.57 5.57
N HIS A 36 -2.23 14.30 6.74
CA HIS A 36 -1.36 13.14 6.94
C HIS A 36 -2.12 11.82 6.78
N LEU A 37 -3.35 11.75 7.30
CA LEU A 37 -4.22 10.60 7.10
C LEU A 37 -4.62 10.44 5.62
N ALA A 38 -4.89 11.54 4.91
CA ALA A 38 -5.23 11.50 3.49
C ALA A 38 -4.06 11.05 2.61
N ALA A 39 -2.85 11.56 2.85
CA ALA A 39 -1.66 11.25 2.05
C ALA A 39 -1.01 9.90 2.39
N PHE A 40 -1.01 9.49 3.66
CA PHE A 40 -0.27 8.31 4.13
C PHE A 40 -1.13 7.15 4.63
N GLY A 41 -2.43 7.36 4.86
CA GLY A 41 -3.30 6.37 5.53
C GLY A 41 -3.00 6.20 7.03
N GLU A 42 -2.06 6.98 7.56
CA GLU A 42 -1.52 6.90 8.92
C GLU A 42 -2.14 7.98 9.82
N ARG A 43 -2.72 7.59 10.97
CA ARG A 43 -3.20 8.54 11.99
C ARG A 43 -2.03 9.07 12.81
N LEU A 44 -2.01 10.38 13.08
CA LEU A 44 -1.08 11.00 14.03
C LEU A 44 -1.69 11.03 15.43
N GLU A 45 -1.15 10.20 16.32
CA GLU A 45 -1.56 10.12 17.72
C GLU A 45 -1.33 11.41 18.51
N LYS A 46 -2.07 11.56 19.62
CA LYS A 46 -2.26 12.85 20.29
C LYS A 46 -1.03 13.43 21.02
N SER A 47 0.02 12.65 21.29
CA SER A 47 0.86 12.84 22.49
C SER A 47 2.29 13.35 22.27
N CYS A 48 2.75 13.57 21.04
CA CYS A 48 4.18 13.73 20.75
C CYS A 48 4.48 14.97 19.88
N GLY A 49 5.01 16.03 20.48
CA GLY A 49 5.34 17.28 19.76
C GLY A 49 6.43 17.11 18.69
N ASN A 50 7.36 16.17 18.89
CA ASN A 50 8.34 15.78 17.87
C ASN A 50 7.66 15.04 16.69
N CYS A 51 6.61 14.27 16.94
CA CYS A 51 5.87 13.54 15.92
C CYS A 51 5.05 14.48 15.04
N ILE A 52 4.44 15.52 15.62
CA ILE A 52 3.81 16.63 14.88
C ILE A 52 4.85 17.30 13.95
N THR A 53 6.04 17.61 14.47
CA THR A 53 7.11 18.26 13.70
C THR A 53 7.61 17.36 12.55
N LYS A 54 7.86 16.06 12.83
CA LYS A 54 8.25 15.07 11.82
C LYS A 54 7.18 14.90 10.73
N ALA A 55 5.91 14.81 11.12
CA ALA A 55 4.80 14.65 10.19
C ALA A 55 4.61 15.89 9.30
N TYR A 56 4.75 17.09 9.86
CA TYR A 56 4.77 18.34 9.10
C TYR A 56 5.89 18.34 8.05
N PHE A 57 7.12 17.97 8.42
CA PHE A 57 8.21 17.87 7.44
C PHE A 57 8.04 16.73 6.44
N LYS A 58 7.42 15.59 6.82
CA LYS A 58 7.09 14.48 5.92
C LYS A 58 6.10 14.94 4.85
N ILE A 59 5.04 15.66 5.25
CA ILE A 59 3.98 16.09 4.34
C ILE A 59 4.36 17.32 3.49
N SER A 60 5.07 18.30 4.05
CA SER A 60 5.54 19.49 3.32
C SER A 60 6.60 19.20 2.26
N ARG A 61 7.11 17.97 2.18
CA ARG A 61 8.00 17.49 1.11
C ARG A 61 7.25 16.83 -0.05
N LEU A 62 5.95 16.61 0.06
CA LEU A 62 5.15 16.06 -1.03
C LEU A 62 4.93 17.14 -2.10
N THR A 63 5.28 16.80 -3.34
CA THR A 63 4.86 17.57 -4.51
C THR A 63 3.52 17.05 -5.03
N LEU A 64 2.82 17.85 -5.84
CA LEU A 64 1.62 17.40 -6.55
C LEU A 64 1.89 16.13 -7.37
N GLN A 65 3.05 16.04 -8.04
CA GLN A 65 3.44 14.84 -8.78
C GLN A 65 3.51 13.61 -7.87
N ASN A 66 4.04 13.72 -6.65
CA ASN A 66 4.07 12.57 -5.73
C ASN A 66 2.67 12.10 -5.33
N LEU A 67 1.73 13.03 -5.17
CA LEU A 67 0.33 12.70 -4.84
C LEU A 67 -0.40 12.06 -6.04
N ILE A 68 -0.09 12.49 -7.26
CA ILE A 68 -0.56 11.85 -8.51
C ILE A 68 0.03 10.43 -8.62
N ASP A 69 1.35 10.27 -8.47
CA ASP A 69 2.04 8.97 -8.50
C ASP A 69 1.49 7.98 -7.46
N MET A 70 1.05 8.48 -6.30
CA MET A 70 0.40 7.69 -5.23
C MET A 70 -1.03 7.30 -5.57
N SER A 71 -1.76 8.15 -6.30
CA SER A 71 -3.15 7.95 -6.71
C SER A 71 -3.25 6.97 -7.89
N GLU A 72 -2.43 7.16 -8.92
CA GLU A 72 -2.50 6.46 -10.22
C GLU A 72 -1.79 5.10 -10.25
N LYS A 73 -1.18 4.69 -9.13
CA LYS A 73 -0.43 3.44 -9.01
C LYS A 73 -1.20 2.21 -9.53
N GLN A 74 -0.49 1.39 -10.28
CA GLN A 74 -0.96 0.10 -10.80
C GLN A 74 -0.67 -1.05 -9.83
N PHE A 75 0.38 -0.92 -9.00
CA PHE A 75 0.66 -1.87 -7.92
C PHE A 75 -0.28 -1.67 -6.73
N LYS A 76 -0.91 -2.75 -6.27
CA LYS A 76 -1.75 -2.75 -5.06
C LYS A 76 -1.23 -3.77 -4.06
N LEU A 77 -1.04 -3.33 -2.82
CA LEU A 77 -0.82 -4.22 -1.68
C LEU A 77 -2.15 -4.90 -1.31
N LYS A 78 -2.05 -6.09 -0.73
CA LYS A 78 -3.20 -6.75 -0.09
C LYS A 78 -3.82 -5.85 0.96
N LYS A 79 -5.12 -6.03 1.20
CA LYS A 79 -5.82 -5.36 2.30
C LYS A 79 -5.04 -5.51 3.62
N ASP A 80 -4.91 -4.40 4.35
CA ASP A 80 -4.23 -4.28 5.64
C ASP A 80 -2.71 -4.64 5.63
N ALA A 81 -2.10 -4.84 4.45
CA ALA A 81 -0.67 -5.07 4.34
C ALA A 81 0.14 -3.77 4.46
N LEU A 82 1.20 -3.82 5.28
CA LEU A 82 2.17 -2.76 5.48
C LEU A 82 3.52 -3.19 4.91
N LEU A 83 4.07 -2.42 3.98
CA LEU A 83 5.37 -2.65 3.37
C LEU A 83 6.42 -1.72 4.01
N SER A 84 7.50 -2.26 4.55
CA SER A 84 8.63 -1.47 5.08
C SER A 84 9.79 -1.46 4.09
N TYR A 85 10.25 -0.29 3.69
CA TYR A 85 11.37 -0.15 2.75
C TYR A 85 12.12 1.17 2.96
N LYS A 86 13.46 1.13 2.91
CA LYS A 86 14.35 2.30 3.13
C LYS A 86 14.12 3.09 4.44
N GLY A 87 13.47 2.49 5.43
CA GLY A 87 13.12 3.14 6.70
C GLY A 87 11.77 3.85 6.70
N ASP A 88 11.05 3.85 5.56
CA ASP A 88 9.68 4.30 5.43
C ASP A 88 8.69 3.13 5.46
N HIS A 89 7.44 3.45 5.77
CA HIS A 89 6.30 2.54 5.72
C HIS A 89 5.37 2.93 4.58
N TYR A 90 4.93 1.94 3.81
CA TYR A 90 4.07 2.08 2.65
C TYR A 90 2.79 1.25 2.83
N THR A 91 1.67 1.90 2.57
CA THR A 91 0.32 1.33 2.48
C THR A 91 -0.24 1.61 1.08
N ASN A 92 -1.46 1.16 0.78
CA ASN A 92 -2.16 1.55 -0.43
C ASN A 92 -2.50 3.06 -0.53
N ALA A 93 -2.20 3.89 0.49
CA ALA A 93 -2.35 5.35 0.40
C ALA A 93 -1.12 6.06 -0.20
N ASN A 94 0.10 5.65 0.18
CA ASN A 94 1.36 6.34 -0.17
C ASN A 94 2.36 5.52 -1.00
N LEU A 95 2.06 4.27 -1.33
CA LEU A 95 2.86 3.50 -2.27
C LEU A 95 2.85 4.20 -3.65
N THR A 96 3.95 4.09 -4.40
CA THR A 96 4.03 4.46 -5.81
C THR A 96 4.58 3.29 -6.61
N ASP A 97 4.30 3.24 -7.91
CA ASP A 97 4.77 2.16 -8.79
C ASP A 97 6.30 2.06 -8.82
N LYS A 98 7.00 3.20 -8.73
CA LYS A 98 8.46 3.28 -8.60
C LYS A 98 8.98 2.55 -7.36
N VAL A 99 8.34 2.76 -6.20
CA VAL A 99 8.72 2.09 -4.94
C VAL A 99 8.38 0.61 -4.99
N ALA A 100 7.20 0.25 -5.52
CA ALA A 100 6.77 -1.14 -5.66
C ALA A 100 7.71 -1.94 -6.56
N ALA A 101 8.08 -1.40 -7.73
CA ALA A 101 9.05 -2.01 -8.64
C ALA A 101 10.43 -2.18 -7.97
N GLU A 102 10.98 -1.13 -7.34
CA GLU A 102 12.30 -1.21 -6.69
C GLU A 102 12.32 -2.26 -5.55
N VAL A 103 11.22 -2.42 -4.83
CA VAL A 103 11.06 -3.46 -3.81
C VAL A 103 11.02 -4.86 -4.42
N LEU A 104 10.27 -5.04 -5.51
CA LEU A 104 10.10 -6.35 -6.16
C LEU A 104 11.31 -6.79 -6.99
N GLU A 105 12.13 -5.84 -7.46
CA GLU A 105 13.44 -6.13 -8.06
C GLU A 105 14.45 -6.61 -7.02
N LYS A 106 14.54 -5.94 -5.87
CA LYS A 106 15.51 -6.30 -4.80
C LYS A 106 15.06 -7.48 -3.95
N TYR A 107 13.76 -7.62 -3.74
CA TYR A 107 13.16 -8.64 -2.90
C TYR A 107 11.98 -9.33 -3.62
N PRO A 108 12.22 -10.15 -4.66
CA PRO A 108 11.15 -10.81 -5.43
C PRO A 108 10.15 -11.60 -4.56
N LYS A 109 10.62 -12.16 -3.43
CA LYS A 109 9.78 -12.86 -2.44
C LYS A 109 8.70 -11.99 -1.79
N MET A 110 8.77 -10.66 -1.91
CA MET A 110 7.75 -9.72 -1.45
C MET A 110 6.53 -9.63 -2.39
N ALA A 111 6.58 -10.22 -3.59
CA ALA A 111 5.43 -10.29 -4.52
C ALA A 111 4.17 -10.84 -3.83
N LYS A 112 4.32 -11.75 -2.86
CA LYS A 112 3.22 -12.31 -2.05
C LYS A 112 2.43 -11.29 -1.22
N MET A 113 2.96 -10.07 -1.00
CA MET A 113 2.29 -8.99 -0.27
C MET A 113 1.41 -8.13 -1.19
N PHE A 114 1.59 -8.25 -2.50
CA PHE A 114 0.78 -7.56 -3.50
C PHE A 114 -0.48 -8.37 -3.81
N GLU A 115 -1.56 -7.66 -4.08
CA GLU A 115 -2.84 -8.19 -4.56
C GLU A 115 -2.89 -8.14 -6.09
N SER A 116 -2.37 -7.06 -6.68
CA SER A 116 -2.20 -6.91 -8.12
C SER A 116 -0.90 -6.19 -8.47
N THR A 117 -0.31 -6.60 -9.59
CA THR A 117 0.82 -5.96 -10.27
C THR A 117 0.39 -5.53 -11.68
N PRO A 118 1.12 -4.61 -12.35
CA PRO A 118 0.88 -4.29 -13.76
C PRO A 118 0.95 -5.54 -14.65
N ALA A 119 0.21 -5.53 -15.76
CA ALA A 119 0.30 -6.58 -16.77
C ALA A 119 1.73 -6.66 -17.35
N GLY A 120 2.28 -7.86 -17.46
CA GLY A 120 3.64 -8.10 -17.94
C GLY A 120 4.76 -7.78 -16.95
N PHE A 121 4.45 -7.40 -15.70
CA PHE A 121 5.47 -7.22 -14.67
C PHE A 121 5.98 -8.57 -14.13
N GLU A 122 7.30 -8.78 -14.19
CA GLU A 122 7.95 -9.99 -13.67
C GLU A 122 8.99 -9.65 -12.58
N PRO A 123 8.76 -10.04 -11.31
CA PRO A 123 9.65 -9.68 -10.21
C PRO A 123 11.03 -10.34 -10.34
N GLY A 124 12.09 -9.54 -10.16
CA GLY A 124 13.49 -10.00 -10.24
C GLY A 124 14.12 -9.92 -11.64
N LYS A 125 13.36 -9.59 -12.69
CA LYS A 125 13.94 -9.11 -13.96
C LYS A 125 14.18 -7.60 -13.83
N LYS A 126 15.34 -7.10 -14.27
CA LYS A 126 15.63 -5.66 -14.28
C LYS A 126 14.66 -4.96 -15.23
N SER A 127 13.85 -4.05 -14.72
CA SER A 127 12.79 -3.40 -15.49
C SER A 127 13.38 -2.32 -16.40
N THR A 128 13.61 -2.63 -17.68
CA THR A 128 13.67 -1.57 -18.70
C THR A 128 12.30 -0.91 -18.79
N PRO A 129 12.19 0.44 -18.73
CA PRO A 129 10.90 1.12 -18.66
C PRO A 129 10.09 0.87 -19.92
N ALA A 130 8.91 0.25 -19.75
CA ALA A 130 7.99 -0.02 -20.84
C ALA A 130 7.31 1.27 -21.30
N LYS A 131 7.50 1.65 -22.56
CA LYS A 131 6.76 2.71 -23.24
C LYS A 131 5.29 2.27 -23.39
N PRO A 132 4.28 3.12 -23.08
CA PRO A 132 2.89 2.73 -23.19
C PRO A 132 2.51 2.54 -24.66
N ALA A 133 2.23 1.30 -25.05
CA ALA A 133 1.61 0.97 -26.32
C ALA A 133 0.09 0.96 -26.13
N GLY A 134 -0.57 2.05 -26.53
CA GLY A 134 -2.02 2.04 -26.69
C GLY A 134 -2.38 1.38 -28.02
N GLU A 135 -3.03 0.21 -27.98
CA GLU A 135 -3.79 -0.29 -29.13
C GLU A 135 -5.07 -1.02 -28.67
N LYS A 136 -6.07 -1.04 -29.56
CA LYS A 136 -7.49 -1.17 -29.24
C LYS A 136 -8.07 -2.33 -30.05
N SER A 137 -8.57 -3.37 -29.38
CA SER A 137 -9.43 -4.39 -29.99
C SER A 137 -10.24 -5.10 -28.88
N THR A 138 -11.55 -4.88 -28.71
CA THR A 138 -12.71 -5.35 -29.49
C THR A 138 -12.76 -6.86 -29.77
N GLY A 139 -13.84 -7.55 -29.35
CA GLY A 139 -14.18 -8.89 -29.86
C GLY A 139 -14.56 -9.90 -28.78
N GLY A 140 -15.86 -10.11 -28.53
CA GLY A 140 -16.37 -10.97 -27.46
C GLY A 140 -16.67 -12.44 -27.82
N LYS A 141 -17.46 -13.06 -26.92
CA LYS A 141 -18.19 -14.35 -27.03
C LYS A 141 -17.44 -15.69 -26.81
N LYS A 142 -17.42 -16.10 -25.54
CA LYS A 142 -18.20 -17.23 -24.97
C LYS A 142 -18.43 -18.47 -25.86
N SER A 143 -17.86 -19.61 -25.47
CA SER A 143 -18.45 -20.97 -25.64
C SER A 143 -17.83 -22.01 -24.68
N THR A 144 -18.67 -22.61 -23.84
CA THR A 144 -18.48 -23.94 -23.22
C THR A 144 -19.24 -24.97 -24.06
N PRO A 145 -18.86 -26.27 -24.08
CA PRO A 145 -19.56 -27.21 -23.18
C PRO A 145 -18.81 -28.50 -22.76
N ALA A 146 -19.46 -29.19 -21.81
CA ALA A 146 -19.54 -30.65 -21.63
C ALA A 146 -18.48 -31.41 -20.79
N LYS A 147 -19.04 -32.34 -20.00
CA LYS A 147 -18.49 -33.31 -19.03
C LYS A 147 -18.89 -34.71 -19.51
N PRO A 148 -18.13 -35.78 -19.23
CA PRO A 148 -18.62 -36.87 -18.35
C PRO A 148 -17.60 -37.18 -17.22
N ALA A 149 -17.95 -37.55 -15.98
CA ALA A 149 -18.53 -38.81 -15.50
C ALA A 149 -17.61 -40.04 -15.74
N GLY A 150 -17.19 -40.83 -14.74
CA GLY A 150 -17.55 -40.82 -13.30
C GLY A 150 -16.65 -41.73 -12.41
N ASP A 151 -17.24 -42.29 -11.35
CA ASP A 151 -16.76 -43.29 -10.37
C ASP A 151 -15.62 -42.96 -9.36
N GLU A 152 -16.08 -42.61 -8.14
CA GLU A 152 -15.57 -43.07 -6.83
C GLU A 152 -15.90 -44.58 -6.62
N PRO A 153 -15.32 -45.36 -5.66
CA PRO A 153 -15.17 -44.95 -4.25
C PRO A 153 -14.05 -45.56 -3.33
N LYS A 154 -13.81 -44.84 -2.21
CA LYS A 154 -13.60 -45.30 -0.80
C LYS A 154 -12.35 -46.04 -0.27
N SER A 155 -12.09 -45.69 1.01
CA SER A 155 -11.34 -46.40 2.10
C SER A 155 -9.81 -46.28 2.04
N GLY A 156 -9.05 -45.99 3.11
CA GLY A 156 -9.31 -45.80 4.56
C GLY A 156 -7.96 -45.61 5.32
N THR A 157 -7.82 -45.47 6.65
CA THR A 157 -8.73 -45.24 7.80
C THR A 157 -7.88 -44.88 9.06
N GLU A 158 -8.24 -43.83 9.81
CA GLU A 158 -7.83 -43.47 11.20
C GLU A 158 -6.34 -43.34 11.62
N GLY A 159 -6.07 -42.39 12.55
CA GLY A 159 -4.77 -42.25 13.24
C GLY A 159 -4.84 -41.18 14.34
N LYS A 160 -4.83 -41.58 15.62
CA LYS A 160 -5.21 -40.76 16.79
C LYS A 160 -4.10 -40.74 17.85
N GLY A 161 -3.82 -39.56 18.43
CA GLY A 161 -2.94 -39.36 19.61
C GLY A 161 -2.55 -37.88 19.72
N SER A 162 -2.84 -37.10 20.77
CA SER A 162 -2.81 -37.29 22.25
C SER A 162 -1.39 -37.25 22.82
N GLY A 163 -1.04 -36.16 23.54
CA GLY A 163 0.32 -35.97 24.10
C GLY A 163 0.63 -34.62 24.78
N GLU A 164 -0.24 -34.13 25.66
CA GLU A 164 0.21 -33.39 26.87
C GLU A 164 0.35 -34.43 28.03
N PRO A 165 1.03 -34.17 29.17
CA PRO A 165 1.42 -32.87 29.76
C PRO A 165 2.89 -32.80 30.25
N GLY A 166 3.29 -31.71 30.92
CA GLY A 166 4.59 -31.64 31.61
C GLY A 166 4.90 -30.31 32.30
N THR A 167 4.50 -30.15 33.56
CA THR A 167 4.97 -29.07 34.44
C THR A 167 6.39 -29.35 34.95
N GLU A 168 7.26 -28.34 35.02
CA GLU A 168 8.23 -28.29 36.13
C GLU A 168 8.56 -26.84 36.55
N LYS A 169 8.75 -26.65 37.86
CA LYS A 169 9.17 -25.41 38.49
C LYS A 169 10.69 -25.36 38.58
N LYS A 170 11.29 -24.17 38.43
CA LYS A 170 12.43 -23.76 39.26
C LYS A 170 12.55 -22.25 39.35
#